data_AF-A0A945L4K3-F1
#
_entry.id   AF-A0A945L4K3-F1
#
_cell.length_a   1.000
_cell.length_b   1.000
_cell.length_c   1.000
_cell.angle_alpha   90.00
_cell.angle_beta   90.00
_cell.angle_gamma   90.00
#
_symmetry.space_group_name_H-M   'P 1'
#
loop_
_entity.id
_entity.type
_entity.pdbx_description
1 polymer ?
#
loop_
_entity_poly.entity_id
_entity_poly.type
_entity_poly.pdbx_seq_one_letter_code
_entity_poly.pdbx_strand_id
1 'polypeptide(L)'
;ELLSAGAQGHVDKMDGFDEFKKALDIISGGGTFIGPKMASMMRSLILNPDSSSSEIPLSDREKQILQLVAESYSTKEVAARLNISVRTVDNHRTNIMRKLNLHDVAALTRYAIKNELISL
;
A
#
# COMPACT_ATOMS: atom_id res chain seq x y z
N GLU A 1 4.36 -14.28 -5.87
CA GLU A 1 5.64 -15.02 -5.93
C GLU A 1 5.77 -16.11 -4.86
N LEU A 2 5.52 -15.89 -3.56
CA LEU A 2 5.71 -16.90 -2.49
C LEU A 2 4.91 -18.21 -2.65
N LEU A 3 3.60 -18.15 -2.90
CA LEU A 3 2.76 -19.36 -3.03
C LEU A 3 3.05 -20.14 -4.33
N SER A 4 3.32 -19.41 -5.42
CA SER A 4 3.75 -19.97 -6.69
C SER A 4 5.11 -20.67 -6.61
N ALA A 5 5.92 -20.33 -5.59
CA ALA A 5 7.19 -20.97 -5.27
C ALA A 5 7.05 -22.16 -4.29
N GLY A 6 5.82 -22.56 -3.92
CA GLY A 6 5.57 -23.72 -3.06
C GLY A 6 5.56 -23.42 -1.56
N ALA A 7 5.48 -22.15 -1.15
CA ALA A 7 5.31 -21.82 0.26
C ALA A 7 3.98 -22.35 0.80
N GLN A 8 4.02 -23.09 1.90
CA GLN A 8 2.85 -23.68 2.56
C GLN A 8 2.27 -22.79 3.68
N GLY A 9 2.89 -21.64 3.95
CA GLY A 9 2.29 -20.65 4.83
C GLY A 9 3.10 -19.37 5.01
N HIS A 10 2.45 -18.39 5.63
CA HIS A 10 3.03 -17.09 5.98
C HIS A 10 2.50 -16.63 7.34
N VAL A 11 3.43 -16.21 8.21
CA VAL A 11 3.17 -15.63 9.53
C VAL A 11 3.90 -14.31 9.60
N ASP A 12 3.21 -13.25 10.00
CA ASP A 12 3.76 -11.90 10.05
C ASP A 12 4.59 -11.74 11.33
N LYS A 13 5.67 -10.95 11.30
CA LYS A 13 6.58 -10.81 12.47
C LYS A 13 5.90 -10.14 13.69
N MET A 14 4.70 -9.60 13.50
CA MET A 14 3.86 -8.94 14.50
C MET A 14 2.80 -9.87 15.12
N ASP A 15 2.66 -11.09 14.60
CA ASP A 15 1.70 -12.05 15.11
C ASP A 15 2.23 -12.67 16.41
N GLY A 16 1.35 -12.84 17.41
CA GLY A 16 1.73 -13.34 18.73
C GLY A 16 2.23 -14.80 18.67
N PHE A 17 2.98 -15.22 19.70
CA PHE A 17 3.57 -16.58 19.78
C PHE A 17 2.53 -17.72 19.64
N ASP A 18 1.28 -17.48 20.05
CA ASP A 18 0.17 -18.44 19.90
C ASP A 18 -0.29 -18.61 18.45
N GLU A 19 -0.20 -17.56 17.64
CA GLU A 19 -0.54 -17.59 16.22
C GLU A 19 0.53 -18.32 15.41
N PHE A 20 1.80 -18.14 15.80
CA PHE A 20 2.92 -18.91 15.27
C PHE A 20 2.78 -20.42 15.59
N LYS A 21 2.39 -20.79 16.81
CA LYS A 21 2.14 -22.20 17.17
C LYS A 21 1.01 -22.81 16.34
N LYS A 22 -0.12 -22.10 16.19
CA LYS A 22 -1.23 -22.55 15.35
C LYS A 22 -0.80 -22.74 13.90
N ALA A 23 0.00 -21.83 13.36
CA ALA A 23 0.55 -21.94 12.01
C ALA A 23 1.41 -23.20 11.85
N LEU A 24 2.27 -23.48 12.84
CA LEU A 24 3.13 -24.66 12.85
C LEU A 24 2.33 -25.95 12.89
N ASP A 25 1.31 -26.04 13.76
CA ASP A 25 0.44 -27.22 13.87
C ASP A 25 -0.29 -27.50 12.54
N ILE A 26 -0.83 -26.46 11.90
CA ILE A 26 -1.56 -26.57 10.62
C ILE A 26 -0.62 -27.01 9.49
N ILE A 27 0.57 -26.44 9.39
CA ILE A 27 1.55 -26.80 8.36
C ILE A 27 2.09 -28.22 8.60
N SER A 28 2.33 -28.61 9.86
CA SER A 28 2.79 -29.96 10.21
C SER A 28 1.79 -31.06 9.85
N GLY A 29 0.49 -30.73 9.82
CA GLY A 29 -0.57 -31.62 9.34
C GLY A 29 -0.75 -31.66 7.81
N GLY A 30 0.14 -30.99 7.05
CA GLY A 30 0.03 -30.86 5.59
C GLY A 30 -0.98 -29.80 5.13
N GLY A 31 -1.50 -29.00 6.06
CA GLY A 31 -2.37 -27.87 5.77
C GLY A 31 -1.60 -26.64 5.30
N THR A 32 -2.33 -25.67 4.76
CA THR A 32 -1.77 -24.35 4.42
C THR A 32 -2.25 -23.33 5.44
N PHE A 33 -1.34 -22.60 6.06
CA PHE A 33 -1.69 -21.51 6.98
C PHE A 33 -1.38 -20.15 6.35
N ILE A 34 -2.44 -19.37 6.12
CA ILE A 34 -2.31 -18.00 5.63
C ILE A 34 -2.78 -17.08 6.74
N GLY A 35 -1.87 -16.30 7.31
CA GLY A 35 -2.18 -15.33 8.35
C GLY A 35 -3.29 -14.36 7.93
N PRO A 36 -4.06 -13.81 8.88
CA PRO A 36 -5.29 -13.06 8.62
C PRO A 36 -5.11 -11.86 7.67
N LYS A 37 -3.96 -11.17 7.74
CA LYS A 37 -3.59 -10.09 6.82
C LYS A 37 -3.34 -10.56 5.39
N MET A 38 -2.60 -11.65 5.21
CA MET A 38 -2.41 -12.21 3.86
C MET A 38 -3.72 -12.80 3.33
N ALA A 39 -4.57 -13.35 4.19
CA ALA A 39 -5.87 -13.85 3.80
C ALA A 39 -6.82 -12.71 3.37
N SER A 40 -6.78 -11.55 4.03
CA SER A 40 -7.52 -10.37 3.56
C SER A 40 -6.99 -9.85 2.23
N MET A 41 -5.66 -9.82 2.08
CA MET A 41 -4.98 -9.40 0.84
C MET A 41 -5.25 -10.36 -0.33
N MET A 42 -5.35 -11.67 -0.09
CA MET A 42 -5.77 -12.62 -1.12
C MET A 42 -7.25 -12.47 -1.47
N ARG A 43 -8.12 -12.26 -0.47
CA ARG A 43 -9.56 -12.06 -0.72
C ARG A 43 -9.81 -10.82 -1.56
N SER A 44 -9.14 -9.70 -1.28
CA SER A 44 -9.28 -8.47 -2.06
C SER A 44 -8.84 -8.66 -3.53
N LEU A 45 -7.73 -9.38 -3.75
CA LEU A 45 -7.23 -9.71 -5.09
C LEU A 45 -8.19 -10.60 -5.90
N ILE A 46 -8.91 -11.54 -5.25
CA ILE A 46 -9.87 -12.43 -5.93
C ILE A 46 -11.22 -11.74 -6.17
N LEU A 47 -11.69 -10.95 -5.21
CA LEU A 47 -13.02 -10.31 -5.25
C LEU A 47 -13.06 -9.03 -6.09
N ASN A 48 -11.93 -8.35 -6.28
CA ASN A 48 -11.83 -7.13 -7.07
C ASN A 48 -10.57 -7.17 -7.96
N PRO A 49 -10.62 -7.81 -9.13
CA PRO A 49 -9.47 -7.91 -10.04
C PRO A 49 -8.98 -6.53 -10.55
N ASP A 50 -9.85 -5.51 -10.57
CA ASP A 50 -9.49 -4.13 -10.90
C ASP A 50 -8.91 -3.34 -9.70
N SER A 51 -8.97 -3.87 -8.49
CA SER A 51 -8.34 -3.28 -7.30
C SER A 51 -6.89 -3.69 -7.13
N SER A 52 -6.15 -3.72 -8.24
CA SER A 52 -4.69 -3.86 -8.28
C SER A 52 -3.92 -2.67 -7.66
N SER A 53 -4.62 -1.76 -6.95
CA SER A 53 -3.97 -0.77 -6.10
C SER A 53 -3.33 -1.54 -4.96
N SER A 54 -2.01 -1.68 -5.03
CA SER A 54 -1.23 -2.42 -4.05
C SER A 54 -1.62 -1.95 -2.65
N GLU A 55 -2.07 -2.88 -1.81
CA GLU A 55 -2.48 -2.67 -0.41
C GLU A 55 -1.38 -2.11 0.51
N ILE A 56 -0.29 -1.57 -0.05
CA ILE A 56 0.72 -0.84 0.71
C ILE A 56 0.12 0.53 1.01
N PRO A 57 -0.29 0.80 2.26
CA PRO A 57 -0.85 2.09 2.61
C PRO A 57 0.19 3.18 2.34
N LEU A 58 -0.30 4.35 1.94
CA LEU A 58 0.55 5.54 1.90
C LEU A 58 1.00 5.88 3.32
N SER A 59 2.30 6.14 3.48
CA SER A 59 2.83 6.75 4.69
C SER A 59 2.24 8.15 4.88
N ASP A 60 2.30 8.68 6.10
CA ASP A 60 1.77 10.01 6.40
C ASP A 60 2.44 11.09 5.54
N ARG A 61 3.73 10.92 5.24
CA ARG A 61 4.47 11.83 4.36
C ARG A 61 3.98 11.77 2.92
N GLU A 62 3.68 10.58 2.43
CA GLU A 62 3.11 10.39 1.09
C GLU A 62 1.69 10.96 0.99
N LYS A 63 0.87 10.83 2.05
CA LYS A 63 -0.45 11.46 2.11
C LYS A 63 -0.37 12.98 2.07
N GLN A 64 0.54 13.59 2.84
CA GLN A 64 0.77 15.04 2.81
C GLN A 64 1.17 15.53 1.42
N ILE A 65 2.06 14.81 0.74
CA ILE A 65 2.49 15.16 -0.62
C ILE A 65 1.34 14.99 -1.62
N LEU A 66 0.58 13.90 -1.52
CA LEU A 66 -0.60 13.66 -2.36
C LEU A 66 -1.64 14.77 -2.19
N GLN A 67 -1.91 15.19 -0.96
CA GLN A 67 -2.83 16.28 -0.65
C GLN A 67 -2.37 17.59 -1.31
N LEU A 68 -1.12 18.01 -1.11
CA LEU A 68 -0.61 19.25 -1.69
C LEU A 68 -0.59 19.22 -3.24
N VAL A 69 -0.30 18.06 -3.83
CA VAL A 69 -0.38 17.88 -5.28
C VAL A 69 -1.83 17.98 -5.77
N ALA A 70 -2.78 17.42 -5.02
CA ALA A 70 -4.20 17.49 -5.35
C ALA A 70 -4.78 18.91 -5.18
N GLU A 71 -4.25 19.70 -4.24
CA GLU A 71 -4.48 21.14 -4.08
C GLU A 71 -3.78 22.00 -5.16
N SER A 72 -3.20 21.38 -6.19
CA SER A 72 -2.57 22.02 -7.35
C SER A 72 -1.27 22.79 -7.05
N TYR A 73 -0.58 22.48 -5.95
CA TYR A 73 0.77 23.03 -5.73
C TYR A 73 1.82 22.37 -6.62
N SER A 74 2.73 23.19 -7.14
CA SER A 74 3.89 22.72 -7.90
C SER A 74 4.89 21.98 -7.02
N THR A 75 5.69 21.09 -7.62
CA THR A 75 6.74 20.33 -6.90
C THR A 75 7.68 21.23 -6.09
N LYS A 76 7.97 22.45 -6.59
CA LYS A 76 8.80 23.44 -5.89
C LYS A 76 8.12 24.00 -4.65
N GLU A 77 6.82 24.30 -4.73
CA GLU A 77 6.06 24.81 -3.60
C GLU A 77 5.82 23.72 -2.55
N VAL A 78 5.56 22.47 -2.98
CA VAL A 78 5.50 21.31 -2.08
C VAL A 78 6.82 21.14 -1.35
N ALA A 79 7.95 21.20 -2.06
CA ALA A 79 9.29 21.12 -1.48
C ALA A 79 9.53 22.22 -0.43
N ALA A 80 9.15 23.46 -0.74
CA ALA A 80 9.27 24.59 0.18
C ALA A 80 8.39 24.44 1.43
N ARG A 81 7.11 24.08 1.28
CA ARG A 81 6.18 23.88 2.41
C ARG A 81 6.62 22.75 3.34
N LEU A 82 7.18 21.71 2.76
CA LEU A 82 7.57 20.50 3.47
C LEU A 82 9.04 20.51 3.92
N ASN A 83 9.78 21.58 3.63
CA ASN A 83 11.21 21.78 3.91
C ASN A 83 12.09 20.59 3.45
N ILE A 84 11.89 20.13 2.23
CA ILE A 84 12.64 19.03 1.60
C ILE A 84 13.09 19.41 0.20
N SER A 85 14.01 18.63 -0.39
CA SER A 85 14.45 18.88 -1.77
C SER A 85 13.36 18.55 -2.78
N VAL A 86 13.36 19.23 -3.93
CA VAL A 86 12.47 18.93 -5.07
C VAL A 86 12.63 17.47 -5.52
N ARG A 87 13.86 16.96 -5.54
CA ARG A 87 14.15 15.55 -5.85
C ARG A 87 13.49 14.58 -4.87
N THR A 88 13.42 14.95 -3.59
CA THR A 88 12.73 14.16 -2.57
C THR A 88 11.23 14.10 -2.85
N VAL A 89 10.62 15.23 -3.24
CA VAL A 89 9.20 15.27 -3.62
C VAL A 89 8.92 14.40 -4.83
N ASP A 90 9.76 14.46 -5.87
CA ASP A 90 9.60 13.62 -7.06
C ASP A 90 9.71 12.12 -6.73
N ASN A 91 10.69 11.73 -5.90
CA ASN A 91 10.80 10.35 -5.43
C ASN A 91 9.52 9.89 -4.69
N HIS A 92 8.95 10.74 -3.84
CA HIS A 92 7.68 10.44 -3.18
C HIS A 92 6.53 10.31 -4.17
N ARG A 93 6.42 11.21 -5.17
CA ARG A 93 5.38 11.13 -6.21
C ARG A 93 5.47 9.85 -7.02
N THR A 94 6.67 9.43 -7.43
CA THR A 94 6.90 8.16 -8.11
C THR A 94 6.50 6.97 -7.23
N ASN A 95 6.82 7.00 -5.94
CA ASN A 95 6.40 5.96 -5.01
C ASN A 95 4.88 5.90 -4.82
N ILE A 96 4.22 7.05 -4.71
CA ILE A 96 2.75 7.12 -4.61
C ILE A 96 2.11 6.56 -5.89
N MET A 97 2.55 7.01 -7.06
CA MET A 97 2.08 6.51 -8.36
C MET A 97 2.24 5.00 -8.47
N ARG A 98 3.41 4.47 -8.10
CA ARG A 98 3.67 3.02 -8.09
C ARG A 98 2.77 2.26 -7.10
N LYS A 99 2.59 2.76 -5.88
CA LYS A 99 1.75 2.11 -4.85
C LYS A 99 0.28 2.09 -5.26
N LEU A 100 -0.20 3.18 -5.84
CA LEU A 100 -1.60 3.33 -6.24
C LEU A 100 -1.89 2.82 -7.66
N ASN A 101 -0.87 2.36 -8.38
CA ASN A 101 -0.93 2.00 -9.80
C ASN A 101 -1.50 3.12 -10.69
N LEU A 102 -1.08 4.36 -10.43
CA LEU A 102 -1.52 5.57 -11.12
C LEU A 102 -0.41 6.08 -12.05
N HIS A 103 -0.80 6.55 -13.23
CA HIS A 103 0.13 6.87 -14.31
C HIS A 103 0.19 8.37 -14.64
N ASP A 104 -0.73 9.16 -14.10
CA ASP A 104 -0.79 10.60 -14.33
C ASP A 104 -1.21 11.37 -13.08
N VAL A 105 -0.98 12.69 -13.10
CA VAL A 105 -1.30 13.59 -11.99
C VAL A 105 -2.81 13.76 -11.81
N ALA A 106 -3.59 13.72 -12.90
CA ALA A 106 -5.04 13.83 -12.82
C ALA A 106 -5.65 12.64 -12.06
N ALA A 107 -5.06 11.46 -12.19
CA ALA A 107 -5.43 10.23 -11.50
C ALA A 107 -5.09 10.32 -10.01
N LEU A 108 -3.97 10.96 -9.64
CA LEU A 108 -3.65 11.28 -8.25
C LEU A 108 -4.71 12.22 -7.63
N THR A 109 -5.10 13.27 -8.35
CA THR A 109 -6.14 14.20 -7.88
C THR A 109 -7.49 13.52 -7.71
N ARG A 110 -7.93 12.73 -8.71
CA ARG A 110 -9.17 11.94 -8.60
C ARG A 110 -9.13 10.96 -7.43
N TYR A 111 -7.99 10.32 -7.19
CA TYR A 111 -7.81 9.43 -6.06
C TYR A 111 -7.91 10.18 -4.73
N ALA A 112 -7.31 11.36 -4.61
CA ALA A 112 -7.37 12.17 -3.40
C ALA A 112 -8.80 12.61 -3.06
N ILE A 113 -9.59 13.00 -4.06
CA ILE A 113 -11.02 13.35 -3.89
C ILE A 113 -11.83 12.11 -3.47
N LYS A 114 -11.66 10.98 -4.16
CA LYS A 114 -12.40 9.75 -3.89
C LYS A 114 -12.18 9.21 -2.47
N ASN A 115 -11.00 9.44 -1.90
CA ASN A 115 -10.62 8.98 -0.56
C ASN A 115 -10.72 10.09 0.50
N GLU A 116 -11.44 11.18 0.21
CA GLU A 116 -11.70 12.29 1.16
C GLU A 116 -10.44 12.93 1.73
N LEU A 117 -9.30 12.82 1.02
CA LEU A 117 -8.03 13.46 1.40
C LEU A 117 -8.04 14.96 1.12
N ILE A 118 -8.91 15.40 0.19
CA ILE A 118 -9.21 16.80 -0.11
C ILE A 118 -10.72 16.95 -0.32
N SER A 119 -11.26 18.11 0.07
CA SER A 119 -12.62 18.51 -0.28
C SER A 119 -12.54 19.60 -1.34
N LEU A 120 -13.32 19.44 -2.40
CA LEU A 120 -13.51 20.46 -3.43
C LEU A 120 -14.62 21.44 -3.03
#